data_AF-A0A8I0L1T8-F1
#
_entry.id   AF-A0A8I0L1T8-F1
#
_cell.length_a   1.000
_cell.length_b   1.000
_cell.length_c   1.000
_cell.angle_alpha   90.00
_cell.angle_beta   90.00
_cell.angle_gamma   90.00
#
_symmetry.space_group_name_H-M   'P 1'
#
loop_
_entity.id
_entity.type
_entity.pdbx_description
1 polymer ?
#
loop_
_entity_poly.entity_id
_entity_poly.type
_entity_poly.pdbx_seq_one_letter_code
_entity_poly.pdbx_strand_id
1 'polypeptide(L)'
;MNLKMLALGIALLLAAPALAEVPLDPGQTATVRLSLQRDLIYPVAPPFTQPPANHGAVLGIDIDEPGRYHVSLGAKGWIEVIRDGKPVPSIGHDHGAPGSGVAKIVDFDLGVGHYTIALSGMTEGEAVINVGR
;
A
#
# COMPACT_ATOMS: atom_id res chain seq x y z
N MET A 1 -36.84 44.86 18.60
CA MET A 1 -35.39 44.61 18.61
C MET A 1 -35.19 43.17 19.03
N ASN A 2 -34.97 42.23 18.09
CA ASN A 2 -34.68 40.83 18.41
C ASN A 2 -33.55 40.32 17.50
N LEU A 3 -32.45 39.97 18.15
CA LEU A 3 -31.13 39.68 17.60
C LEU A 3 -31.08 38.23 17.07
N LYS A 4 -30.69 38.04 15.81
CA LYS A 4 -30.38 36.72 15.25
C LYS A 4 -29.09 36.21 15.89
N MET A 5 -29.17 35.11 16.66
CA MET A 5 -27.99 34.39 17.14
C MET A 5 -27.33 33.68 15.97
N LEU A 6 -26.14 34.13 15.58
CA LEU A 6 -25.26 33.44 14.65
C LEU A 6 -24.47 32.40 15.46
N ALA A 7 -24.79 31.12 15.30
CA ALA A 7 -23.99 30.05 15.89
C ALA A 7 -22.73 29.84 15.05
N LEU A 8 -21.58 30.23 15.58
CA LEU A 8 -20.27 29.93 15.01
C LEU A 8 -19.87 28.53 15.49
N GLY A 9 -20.12 27.51 14.66
CA GLY A 9 -19.67 26.14 14.93
C GLY A 9 -18.18 26.02 14.69
N ILE A 10 -17.39 25.82 15.75
CA ILE A 10 -15.98 25.43 15.65
C ILE A 10 -15.96 23.95 15.26
N ALA A 11 -15.62 23.66 14.00
CA ALA A 11 -15.26 22.31 13.60
C ALA A 11 -13.84 22.03 14.11
N LEU A 12 -13.73 21.18 15.13
CA LEU A 12 -12.44 20.67 15.57
C LEU A 12 -11.99 19.60 14.56
N LEU A 13 -11.10 19.98 13.65
CA LEU A 13 -10.47 19.05 12.71
C LEU A 13 -9.42 18.23 13.47
N LEU A 14 -9.78 17.01 13.90
CA LEU A 14 -8.80 16.07 14.41
C LEU A 14 -7.95 15.59 13.24
N ALA A 15 -6.69 16.06 13.16
CA ALA A 15 -5.71 15.46 12.27
C ALA A 15 -5.41 14.05 12.79
N ALA A 16 -5.96 13.03 12.14
CA ALA A 16 -5.49 11.67 12.32
C ALA A 16 -4.00 11.63 11.94
N PRO A 17 -3.14 10.86 12.65
CA PRO A 17 -1.80 10.60 12.15
C PRO A 17 -1.95 9.99 10.76
N ALA A 18 -1.55 10.72 9.74
CA ALA A 18 -1.48 10.16 8.40
C ALA A 18 -0.47 9.02 8.46
N LEU A 19 -0.88 7.86 7.97
CA LEU A 19 0.06 6.81 7.64
C LEU A 19 1.12 7.45 6.74
N ALA A 20 2.39 7.33 7.09
CA ALA A 20 3.46 7.89 6.28
C ALA A 20 3.65 7.00 5.04
N GLU A 21 2.77 7.19 4.07
CA GLU A 21 2.78 6.45 2.81
C GLU A 21 3.70 7.13 1.81
N VAL A 22 4.50 6.33 1.11
CA VAL A 22 5.24 6.82 -0.07
C VAL A 22 4.32 6.71 -1.28
N PRO A 23 4.02 7.80 -2.00
CA PRO A 23 3.15 7.75 -3.17
C PRO A 23 3.79 6.95 -4.31
N LEU A 24 2.97 6.18 -5.03
CA LEU A 24 3.32 5.45 -6.25
C LEU A 24 2.20 5.59 -7.26
N ASP A 25 2.53 5.99 -8.49
CA ASP A 25 1.55 6.12 -9.56
C ASP A 25 1.33 4.78 -10.29
N PRO A 26 0.10 4.45 -10.71
CA PRO A 26 -0.13 3.35 -11.64
C PRO A 26 0.74 3.45 -12.90
N GLY A 27 1.29 2.33 -13.35
CA GLY A 27 2.23 2.24 -14.48
C GLY A 27 3.68 2.58 -14.12
N GLN A 28 3.95 3.10 -12.92
CA GLN A 28 5.31 3.41 -12.48
C GLN A 28 6.02 2.16 -11.95
N THR A 29 7.31 2.06 -12.29
CA THR A 29 8.26 1.17 -11.60
C THR A 29 9.12 2.01 -10.68
N ALA A 30 9.22 1.61 -9.41
CA ALA A 30 10.00 2.30 -8.41
C ALA A 30 10.94 1.33 -7.69
N THR A 31 12.14 1.80 -7.37
CA THR A 31 12.99 1.14 -6.38
C THR A 31 12.72 1.77 -5.02
N VAL A 32 12.26 0.97 -4.07
CA VAL A 32 11.81 1.42 -2.75
C VAL A 32 12.80 0.96 -1.70
N ARG A 33 13.29 1.91 -0.88
CA ARG A 33 14.02 1.60 0.35
C ARG A 33 13.02 1.11 1.40
N LEU A 34 13.33 -0.01 2.01
CA LEU A 34 12.48 -0.68 2.97
C LEU A 34 12.92 -0.36 4.40
N SER A 35 11.95 -0.23 5.30
CA SER A 35 12.18 -0.07 6.73
C SER A 35 12.07 -1.42 7.43
N LEU A 36 12.55 -1.51 8.67
CA LEU A 36 12.22 -2.67 9.50
C LEU A 36 10.72 -2.67 9.77
N GLN A 37 10.06 -3.83 9.65
CA GLN A 37 8.63 -3.99 9.89
C GLN A 37 8.19 -3.50 11.29
N ARG A 38 9.09 -3.56 12.29
CA ARG A 38 8.83 -3.08 13.66
C ARG A 38 8.69 -1.56 13.75
N ASP A 39 9.24 -0.84 12.77
CA ASP A 39 9.23 0.63 12.71
C ASP A 39 8.08 1.14 11.82
N LEU A 40 7.32 0.22 11.21
CA LEU A 40 6.18 0.53 10.35
C LEU A 40 4.86 0.39 11.10
N ILE A 41 3.95 1.30 10.79
CA ILE A 41 2.55 1.18 11.19
C ILE A 41 1.81 0.61 10.00
N TYR A 42 1.26 -0.59 10.14
CA TYR A 42 0.44 -1.21 9.11
C TYR A 42 -1.05 -1.00 9.42
N PRO A 43 -1.89 -0.61 8.43
CA PRO A 43 -3.34 -0.48 8.66
C PRO A 43 -4.01 -1.80 9.03
N VAL A 44 -3.45 -2.90 8.52
CA VAL A 44 -3.84 -4.28 8.84
C VAL A 44 -2.57 -5.02 9.21
N ALA A 45 -2.61 -5.82 10.28
CA ALA A 45 -1.46 -6.61 10.68
C ALA A 45 -0.95 -7.44 9.48
N PRO A 46 0.34 -7.33 9.12
CA PRO A 46 0.88 -8.10 8.02
C PRO A 46 0.83 -9.59 8.36
N PRO A 47 0.91 -10.48 7.36
CA PRO A 47 1.14 -11.90 7.59
C PRO A 47 2.35 -12.12 8.49
N PHE A 48 2.37 -13.25 9.19
CA PHE A 48 3.50 -13.59 10.04
C PHE A 48 4.78 -13.74 9.21
N THR A 49 5.83 -13.01 9.59
CA THR A 49 7.16 -13.07 8.99
C THR A 49 8.19 -13.48 10.04
N GLN A 50 9.29 -14.12 9.61
CA GLN A 50 10.37 -14.56 10.49
C GLN A 50 11.70 -13.96 10.06
N PRO A 51 12.62 -13.65 10.98
CA PRO A 51 13.98 -13.30 10.63
C PRO A 51 14.62 -14.35 9.69
N PRO A 52 15.39 -13.91 8.67
CA PRO A 52 15.84 -12.54 8.43
C PRO A 52 14.84 -11.67 7.65
N ALA A 53 13.66 -12.18 7.29
CA ALA A 53 12.64 -11.47 6.51
C ALA A 53 11.81 -10.53 7.40
N ASN A 54 12.37 -9.35 7.68
CA ASN A 54 11.76 -8.35 8.57
C ASN A 54 11.76 -6.93 8.00
N HIS A 55 11.95 -6.75 6.69
CA HIS A 55 11.79 -5.46 6.02
C HIS A 55 10.41 -5.33 5.39
N GLY A 56 9.97 -4.09 5.22
CA GLY A 56 8.67 -3.73 4.66
C GLY A 56 8.60 -2.28 4.19
N ALA A 57 7.47 -1.93 3.60
CA ALA A 57 7.11 -0.55 3.27
C ALA A 57 5.58 -0.39 3.26
N VAL A 58 5.14 0.85 3.35
CA VAL A 58 3.74 1.23 3.24
C VAL A 58 3.66 2.32 2.18
N LEU A 59 2.94 2.06 1.10
CA LEU A 59 2.84 2.92 -0.07
C LEU A 59 1.39 3.35 -0.28
N GLY A 60 1.21 4.51 -0.89
CA GLY A 60 -0.10 5.04 -1.25
C GLY A 60 -0.24 5.04 -2.76
N ILE A 61 -1.40 4.64 -3.25
CA ILE A 61 -1.70 4.66 -4.68
C ILE A 61 -3.12 5.16 -4.93
N ASP A 62 -3.26 6.08 -5.88
CA ASP A 62 -4.54 6.55 -6.38
C ASP A 62 -4.87 5.83 -7.68
N ILE A 63 -6.03 5.16 -7.69
CA ILE A 63 -6.59 4.52 -8.89
C ILE A 63 -7.61 5.47 -9.48
N ASP A 64 -7.40 5.92 -10.71
CA ASP A 64 -8.28 6.83 -11.44
C ASP A 64 -9.23 6.09 -12.41
N GLU A 65 -8.87 4.86 -12.81
CA GLU A 65 -9.66 3.99 -13.66
C GLU A 65 -9.95 2.63 -12.99
N PRO A 66 -11.19 2.13 -13.01
CA PRO A 66 -11.47 0.79 -12.50
C PRO A 66 -10.85 -0.28 -13.41
N GLY A 67 -10.31 -1.35 -12.82
CA GLY A 67 -9.71 -2.43 -13.61
C GLY A 67 -9.01 -3.48 -12.78
N ARG A 68 -8.41 -4.43 -13.48
CA ARG A 68 -7.46 -5.37 -12.91
C ARG A 68 -6.11 -4.70 -12.79
N TYR A 69 -5.50 -4.77 -11.63
CA TYR A 69 -4.16 -4.25 -11.38
C TYR A 69 -3.24 -5.36 -10.89
N HIS A 70 -2.00 -5.30 -11.35
CA HIS A 70 -0.94 -6.25 -11.08
C HIS A 70 0.11 -5.55 -10.23
N VAL A 71 0.21 -5.92 -8.96
CA VAL A 71 1.28 -5.43 -8.09
C VAL A 71 2.42 -6.44 -8.14
N SER A 72 3.55 -6.02 -8.70
CA SER A 72 4.74 -6.85 -8.85
C SER A 72 5.85 -6.38 -7.91
N LEU A 73 6.60 -7.34 -7.37
CA LEU A 73 7.69 -7.13 -6.42
C LEU A 73 8.91 -7.93 -6.85
N GLY A 74 10.07 -7.27 -6.90
CA GLY A 74 11.36 -7.86 -7.25
C GLY A 74 12.00 -8.70 -6.13
N ALA A 75 11.39 -8.72 -4.96
CA ALA A 75 11.83 -9.47 -3.80
C ALA A 75 10.75 -10.47 -3.37
N LYS A 76 11.18 -11.56 -2.72
CA LYS A 76 10.23 -12.44 -2.01
C LYS A 76 9.66 -11.67 -0.83
N GLY A 77 8.34 -11.63 -0.73
CA GLY A 77 7.62 -10.90 0.29
C GLY A 77 6.11 -11.03 0.09
N TRP A 78 5.38 -10.39 0.98
CA TRP A 78 3.93 -10.28 0.93
C TRP A 78 3.50 -8.93 0.36
N ILE A 79 2.35 -8.93 -0.30
CA ILE A 79 1.73 -7.77 -0.91
C ILE A 79 0.27 -7.76 -0.48
N GLU A 80 -0.10 -6.78 0.32
CA GLU A 80 -1.48 -6.51 0.70
C GLU A 80 -1.92 -5.17 0.11
N VAL A 81 -3.07 -5.16 -0.58
CA VAL A 81 -3.75 -3.91 -0.95
C VAL A 81 -4.88 -3.69 0.05
N ILE A 82 -5.00 -2.46 0.57
CA ILE A 82 -5.91 -2.12 1.66
C ILE A 82 -6.75 -0.90 1.24
N ARG A 83 -8.05 -0.97 1.48
CA ARG A 83 -8.99 0.16 1.36
C ARG A 83 -9.83 0.27 2.62
N ASP A 84 -9.96 1.48 3.15
CA ASP A 84 -10.76 1.77 4.34
C ASP A 84 -10.43 0.84 5.53
N GLY A 85 -9.14 0.55 5.73
CA GLY A 85 -8.65 -0.33 6.80
C GLY A 85 -8.95 -1.82 6.60
N LYS A 86 -9.39 -2.23 5.40
CA LYS A 86 -9.71 -3.63 5.09
C LYS A 86 -8.87 -4.15 3.92
N PRO A 87 -8.34 -5.38 4.00
CA PRO A 87 -7.67 -5.99 2.86
C PRO A 87 -8.62 -6.15 1.67
N VAL A 88 -8.16 -5.75 0.50
CA VAL A 88 -8.76 -6.09 -0.78
C VAL A 88 -8.37 -7.54 -1.11
N PRO A 89 -9.33 -8.43 -1.42
CA PRO A 89 -9.01 -9.80 -1.81
C PRO A 89 -8.12 -9.85 -3.06
N SER A 90 -6.99 -10.54 -2.98
CA SER A 90 -6.20 -10.91 -4.16
C SER A 90 -6.97 -11.92 -5.01
N ILE A 91 -6.84 -11.83 -6.33
CA ILE A 91 -7.53 -12.71 -7.28
C ILE A 91 -6.57 -13.56 -8.13
N GLY A 92 -5.27 -13.29 -8.05
CA GLY A 92 -4.23 -14.00 -8.79
C GLY A 92 -2.88 -13.87 -8.09
N HIS A 93 -2.06 -14.92 -8.20
CA HIS A 93 -0.72 -14.98 -7.64
C HIS A 93 0.19 -15.59 -8.69
N ASP A 94 1.24 -14.88 -9.07
CA ASP A 94 2.20 -15.35 -10.07
C ASP A 94 3.63 -14.91 -9.72
N HIS A 95 4.58 -15.24 -10.60
CA HIS A 95 5.95 -14.80 -10.58
C HIS A 95 6.32 -14.30 -11.97
N GLY A 96 7.40 -13.51 -12.07
CA GLY A 96 7.90 -13.11 -13.37
C GLY A 96 8.44 -14.27 -14.20
N ALA A 97 8.53 -14.06 -15.51
CA ALA A 97 9.27 -14.96 -16.39
C ALA A 97 10.72 -15.16 -15.89
N PRO A 98 11.34 -16.32 -16.14
CA PRO A 98 12.72 -16.57 -15.73
C PRO A 98 13.66 -15.44 -16.18
N GLY A 99 14.39 -14.86 -15.22
CA GLY A 99 15.34 -13.78 -15.47
C GLY A 99 14.75 -12.36 -15.53
N SER A 100 13.43 -12.18 -15.33
CA SER A 100 12.83 -10.84 -15.31
C SER A 100 13.17 -10.02 -14.06
N GLY A 101 13.62 -10.69 -12.99
CA GLY A 101 13.84 -10.07 -11.69
C GLY A 101 12.57 -9.86 -10.86
N VAL A 102 11.39 -10.27 -11.35
CA VAL A 102 10.13 -10.19 -10.59
C VAL A 102 9.91 -11.47 -9.80
N ALA A 103 9.93 -11.37 -8.47
CA ALA A 103 9.83 -12.49 -7.55
C ALA A 103 8.39 -12.76 -7.07
N LYS A 104 7.47 -11.81 -7.22
CA LYS A 104 6.05 -11.99 -6.87
C LYS A 104 5.19 -11.06 -7.72
N ILE A 105 4.03 -11.55 -8.14
CA ILE A 105 2.94 -10.76 -8.73
C ILE A 105 1.67 -11.12 -7.97
N VAL A 106 0.88 -10.12 -7.59
CA VAL A 106 -0.45 -10.31 -7.01
C VAL A 106 -1.44 -9.42 -7.76
N ASP A 107 -2.53 -10.03 -8.21
CA ASP A 107 -3.57 -9.34 -8.96
C ASP A 107 -4.72 -8.93 -8.03
N PHE A 108 -5.33 -7.77 -8.33
CA PHE A 108 -6.49 -7.23 -7.63
C PHE A 108 -7.46 -6.60 -8.63
N ASP A 109 -8.76 -6.70 -8.39
CA ASP A 109 -9.77 -5.88 -9.08
C ASP A 109 -9.98 -4.62 -8.24
N LEU A 110 -9.52 -3.47 -8.76
CA LEU A 110 -9.57 -2.18 -8.07
C LEU A 110 -10.58 -1.25 -8.75
N GLY A 111 -11.29 -0.49 -7.93
CA GLY A 111 -12.13 0.61 -8.36
C GLY A 111 -11.44 1.95 -8.13
N VAL A 112 -12.03 3.03 -8.63
CA VAL A 112 -11.50 4.38 -8.41
C VAL A 112 -11.33 4.70 -6.93
N GLY A 113 -10.24 5.36 -6.57
CA GLY A 113 -9.95 5.90 -5.25
C GLY A 113 -8.59 5.48 -4.70
N HIS A 114 -8.36 5.89 -3.46
CA HIS A 114 -7.09 5.68 -2.77
C HIS A 114 -6.98 4.28 -2.15
N TYR A 115 -5.78 3.72 -2.19
CA TYR A 115 -5.42 2.46 -1.55
C TYR A 115 -4.05 2.56 -0.90
N THR A 116 -3.88 1.80 0.19
CA THR A 116 -2.56 1.52 0.77
C THR A 116 -2.05 0.20 0.22
N ILE A 117 -0.79 0.16 -0.23
CA ILE A 117 -0.05 -1.08 -0.48
C ILE A 117 0.87 -1.32 0.72
N ALA A 118 0.61 -2.40 1.46
CA ALA A 118 1.47 -2.87 2.52
C ALA A 118 2.39 -3.97 1.99
N LEU A 119 3.69 -3.76 2.11
CA LEU A 119 4.72 -4.75 1.80
C LEU A 119 5.35 -5.27 3.09
N SER A 120 5.57 -6.58 3.18
CA SER A 120 6.21 -7.19 4.34
C SER A 120 7.03 -8.45 4.00
N GLY A 121 7.92 -8.86 4.90
CA GLY A 121 8.62 -10.14 4.80
C GLY A 121 9.72 -10.18 3.75
N MET A 122 10.38 -9.05 3.49
CA MET A 122 11.58 -9.01 2.65
C MET A 122 12.85 -9.12 3.51
N THR A 123 13.86 -9.82 3.00
CA THR A 123 15.17 -9.92 3.64
C THR A 123 16.00 -8.67 3.39
N GLU A 124 16.00 -8.19 2.14
CA GLU A 124 16.79 -7.02 1.74
C GLU A 124 16.10 -5.72 2.16
N GLY A 125 16.90 -4.66 2.35
CA GLY A 125 16.42 -3.31 2.70
C GLY A 125 15.98 -2.48 1.49
N GLU A 126 15.84 -3.09 0.31
CA GLU A 126 15.42 -2.44 -0.92
C GLU A 126 14.69 -3.45 -1.81
N ALA A 127 13.66 -3.00 -2.53
CA ALA A 127 12.97 -3.82 -3.52
C ALA A 127 12.45 -2.97 -4.68
N VAL A 128 12.40 -3.56 -5.87
CA VAL A 128 11.70 -2.97 -7.03
C VAL A 128 10.22 -3.32 -6.94
N ILE A 129 9.34 -2.34 -7.09
CA ILE A 129 7.89 -2.51 -7.18
C ILE A 129 7.36 -1.89 -8.47
N ASN A 130 6.33 -2.50 -9.04
CA ASN A 130 5.51 -1.89 -10.09
C ASN A 130 4.04 -2.20 -9.86
N VAL A 131 3.16 -1.24 -10.18
CA VAL A 131 1.71 -1.45 -10.21
C VAL A 131 1.23 -1.24 -11.65
N GLY A 132 1.04 -2.33 -12.38
CA GLY A 132 0.53 -2.33 -13.75
C GLY A 132 -0.96 -2.59 -13.83
N ARG A 133 -1.55 -2.44 -15.01
CA ARG A 133 -2.93 -2.81 -15.35
C ARG A 133 -2.92 -3.84 -16.48
#